data_AF-A0AAJ5C3I1-F1
#
_entry.id   AF-A0AAJ5C3I1-F1
#
_cell.length_a   1.000
_cell.length_b   1.000
_cell.length_c   1.000
_cell.angle_alpha   90.00
_cell.angle_beta   90.00
_cell.angle_gamma   90.00
#
_symmetry.space_group_name_H-M   'P 1'
#
loop_
_entity.id
_entity.type
_entity.pdbx_description
1 polymer ?
#
loop_
_entity_poly.entity_id
_entity_poly.type
_entity_poly.pdbx_seq_one_letter_code
_entity_poly.pdbx_strand_id
1 'polypeptide(L)'
;MEAPYRTGMLLLNGLPSHTQIALDAHSEAYVTNEQFAGVKGLPPGWHCVSWSIASSEASAKEAVKPHLAARIDSAEGSVRNLTLRWFDEGDIVIRELDRIQERLVVPDPSSSSSPVGLSNRRQISRHLDASSAGSDTTIVTLDVLHSVEPRLLPYPTAAEELWLNATRNLSYRNGITGRKLVAKVLGIDPSSGDSTTDSLATGPSRSKDAEESIQRTGNPGRHEGGKVIWGKSRCEQHHDVQALDVQVDDDTHFSSEHAGEYKKRKDFEQIDTASAQDDESLQFTRFDLRRSWPPNSVGQDITRWSEDKSWLLKDVAGRSRFGIADSEEKWYLALLCEFELAFILFITANNHYAWEQWKQLFKLFCRSSSLIGAPSAFELHPSITTTSLSSSNHTSMIMCLDAHTEFLITLQSQLALLEPEFWSMQTSQNEQHAILEQLDALRATIARSFSNNSIQKQIQLENQRESLVIAWRKLSFFTTTKFSWQLDQRLDEEAEIQDDLEAEQGEDAPVIVEM
;
A
#
# COMPACT_ATOMS: atom_id res chain seq x y z
N MET A 1 -27.95 33.62 -16.23
CA MET A 1 -26.50 33.81 -15.99
C MET A 1 -26.05 32.52 -15.33
N GLU A 2 -25.66 31.54 -16.14
CA GLU A 2 -25.13 30.27 -15.64
C GLU A 2 -23.76 30.54 -15.04
N ALA A 3 -23.53 30.11 -13.79
CA ALA A 3 -22.24 30.24 -13.14
C ALA A 3 -21.20 29.48 -13.97
N PRO A 4 -20.14 30.13 -14.49
CA PRO A 4 -19.19 29.45 -15.35
C PRO A 4 -18.25 28.62 -14.46
N TYR A 5 -18.15 27.33 -14.76
CA TYR A 5 -17.19 26.36 -14.23
C TYR A 5 -17.38 25.93 -12.75
N ARG A 6 -18.25 24.93 -12.53
CA ARG A 6 -18.25 24.09 -11.31
C ARG A 6 -17.16 23.00 -11.32
N THR A 7 -16.34 22.97 -12.36
CA THR A 7 -15.33 21.94 -12.60
C THR A 7 -13.96 22.58 -12.68
N GLY A 8 -12.95 21.87 -12.21
CA GLY A 8 -11.57 22.32 -12.19
C GLY A 8 -10.87 22.24 -13.55
N MET A 9 -9.72 22.90 -13.62
CA MET A 9 -8.84 22.97 -14.77
C MET A 9 -7.38 22.83 -14.33
N LEU A 10 -6.61 22.03 -15.06
CA LEU A 10 -5.17 21.87 -14.88
C LEU A 10 -4.47 22.33 -16.15
N LEU A 11 -3.83 23.49 -16.10
CA LEU A 11 -3.01 24.03 -17.18
C LEU A 11 -1.59 23.48 -17.06
N LEU A 12 -1.07 22.94 -18.16
CA LEU A 12 0.24 22.30 -18.21
C LEU A 12 1.14 23.00 -19.23
N ASN A 13 2.26 23.53 -18.76
CA ASN A 13 3.25 24.25 -19.55
C ASN A 13 4.55 23.44 -19.66
N GLY A 14 5.27 23.63 -20.77
CA GLY A 14 6.62 23.10 -20.95
C GLY A 14 6.71 21.60 -21.27
N LEU A 15 5.58 20.89 -21.34
CA LEU A 15 5.54 19.49 -21.77
C LEU A 15 5.98 19.36 -23.25
N PRO A 16 6.97 18.51 -23.56
CA PRO A 16 7.36 18.22 -24.93
C PRO A 16 6.20 17.64 -25.76
N SER A 17 6.24 17.84 -27.08
CA SER A 17 5.40 17.06 -27.98
C SER A 17 5.76 15.57 -27.88
N HIS A 18 4.80 14.71 -28.20
CA HIS A 18 4.92 13.25 -28.06
C HIS A 18 5.13 12.75 -26.62
N THR A 19 4.79 13.56 -25.62
CA THR A 19 4.68 13.09 -24.23
C THR A 19 3.42 12.23 -24.12
N GLN A 20 3.54 11.03 -23.55
CA GLN A 20 2.38 10.21 -23.22
C GLN A 20 1.81 10.70 -21.89
N ILE A 21 0.50 10.92 -21.82
CA ILE A 21 -0.22 11.35 -20.62
C ILE A 21 -1.38 10.40 -20.37
N ALA A 22 -1.51 9.90 -19.15
CA ALA A 22 -2.70 9.21 -18.68
C ALA A 22 -3.39 10.02 -17.58
N LEU A 23 -4.72 9.96 -17.57
CA LEU A 23 -5.57 10.67 -16.62
C LEU A 23 -6.44 9.65 -15.89
N ASP A 24 -6.31 9.59 -14.57
CA ASP A 24 -7.15 8.78 -13.68
C ASP A 24 -7.31 7.32 -14.17
N ALA A 25 -8.56 6.86 -14.28
CA ALA A 25 -8.97 5.55 -14.74
C ALA A 25 -9.16 5.46 -16.27
N HIS A 26 -8.69 6.44 -17.04
CA HIS A 26 -8.83 6.37 -18.49
C HIS A 26 -7.96 5.24 -19.05
N SER A 27 -8.57 4.34 -19.83
CA SER A 27 -7.90 3.13 -20.31
C SER A 27 -6.79 3.39 -21.33
N GLU A 28 -6.86 4.52 -22.04
CA GLU A 28 -5.88 4.89 -23.07
C GLU A 28 -5.01 6.07 -22.62
N ALA A 29 -3.73 6.07 -23.02
CA ALA A 29 -2.88 7.24 -22.88
C ALA A 29 -3.07 8.21 -24.06
N TYR A 30 -3.10 9.49 -23.77
CA TYR A 30 -3.04 10.56 -24.76
C TYR A 30 -1.60 10.84 -25.16
N VAL A 31 -1.38 11.24 -26.41
CA VAL A 31 -0.07 11.72 -26.89
C VAL A 31 -0.17 13.22 -27.14
N THR A 32 0.66 14.01 -26.46
CA THR A 32 0.65 15.46 -26.60
C THR A 32 1.17 15.92 -27.96
N ASN A 33 0.63 17.03 -28.45
CA ASN A 33 1.18 17.78 -29.57
C ASN A 33 1.67 19.15 -29.07
N GLU A 34 2.20 19.98 -29.99
CA GLU A 34 2.68 21.34 -29.66
C GLU A 34 1.58 22.29 -29.16
N GLN A 35 0.31 21.97 -29.40
CA GLN A 35 -0.81 22.82 -29.03
C GLN A 35 -1.36 22.48 -27.64
N PHE A 36 -1.17 21.26 -27.15
CA PHE A 36 -1.69 20.79 -25.87
C PHE A 36 -1.32 21.74 -24.72
N ALA A 37 -2.32 22.11 -23.92
CA ALA A 37 -2.17 23.08 -22.84
C ALA A 37 -2.69 22.61 -21.48
N GLY A 38 -3.15 21.36 -21.37
CA GLY A 38 -3.68 20.80 -20.13
C GLY A 38 -5.07 20.18 -20.25
N VAL A 39 -5.77 20.10 -19.13
CA VAL A 39 -7.03 19.39 -18.94
C VAL A 39 -8.09 20.33 -18.37
N LYS A 40 -9.34 20.21 -18.85
CA LYS A 40 -10.50 20.95 -18.35
C LYS A 40 -11.64 20.03 -17.96
N GLY A 41 -12.50 20.50 -17.07
CA GLY A 41 -13.71 19.78 -16.68
C GLY A 41 -13.46 18.72 -15.62
N LEU A 42 -12.44 18.90 -14.78
CA LEU A 42 -12.13 17.99 -13.67
C LEU A 42 -13.22 18.11 -12.58
N PRO A 43 -13.90 17.02 -12.20
CA PRO A 43 -14.79 17.04 -11.04
C PRO A 43 -14.05 17.40 -9.73
N PRO A 44 -14.75 17.79 -8.65
CA PRO A 44 -14.14 17.90 -7.34
C PRO A 44 -13.71 16.52 -6.82
N GLY A 45 -12.50 16.40 -6.29
CA GLY A 45 -11.98 15.16 -5.72
C GLY A 45 -10.51 14.89 -6.07
N TRP A 46 -10.08 13.65 -5.85
CA TRP A 46 -8.74 13.21 -6.24
C TRP A 46 -8.61 13.09 -7.75
N HIS A 47 -7.51 13.58 -8.29
CA HIS A 47 -7.11 13.37 -9.68
C HIS A 47 -5.63 13.02 -9.76
N CYS A 48 -5.32 12.11 -10.67
CA CYS A 48 -4.00 11.60 -10.97
C CYS A 48 -3.67 11.88 -12.43
N VAL A 49 -2.57 12.58 -12.64
CA VAL A 49 -1.98 12.76 -13.96
C VAL A 49 -0.65 12.05 -13.97
N SER A 50 -0.49 11.05 -14.84
CA SER A 50 0.80 10.41 -15.08
C SER A 50 1.31 10.72 -16.47
N TRP A 51 2.63 10.82 -16.62
CA TRP A 51 3.27 11.11 -17.89
C TRP A 51 4.60 10.38 -18.05
N SER A 52 4.95 10.12 -19.29
CA SER A 52 6.27 9.63 -19.69
C SER A 52 6.75 10.41 -20.91
N ILE A 53 8.00 10.87 -20.84
CA ILE A 53 8.63 11.61 -21.92
C ILE A 53 9.30 10.59 -22.84
N ALA A 54 9.08 10.72 -24.15
CA ALA A 54 9.70 9.83 -25.13
C ALA A 54 11.23 9.98 -25.07
N SER A 55 11.94 8.87 -24.90
CA SER A 55 13.40 8.86 -25.03
C SER A 55 13.78 9.22 -26.47
N SER A 56 14.86 10.01 -26.64
CA SER A 56 15.33 10.49 -27.95
C SER A 56 15.59 9.37 -28.97
N GLU A 57 15.74 8.12 -28.54
CA GLU A 57 15.93 6.95 -29.42
C GLU A 57 14.61 6.32 -29.92
N ALA A 58 13.50 6.49 -29.21
CA ALA A 58 12.20 5.90 -29.57
C ALA A 58 11.53 6.65 -30.73
N SER A 59 11.77 7.97 -30.85
CA SER A 59 11.21 8.82 -31.91
C SER A 59 11.65 8.42 -33.33
N ALA A 60 12.69 7.60 -33.49
CA ALA A 60 13.21 7.21 -34.81
C ALA A 60 12.54 5.96 -35.42
N LYS A 61 11.77 5.18 -34.65
CA LYS A 61 11.25 3.87 -35.11
C LYS A 61 9.72 3.74 -35.19
N GLU A 62 8.95 4.69 -34.68
CA GLU A 62 7.49 4.57 -34.58
C GLU A 62 6.68 5.27 -35.71
N ALA A 63 7.30 5.62 -36.83
CA ALA A 63 6.60 6.24 -37.96
C ALA A 63 5.74 5.25 -38.81
N VAL A 64 5.63 3.96 -38.44
CA VAL A 64 4.87 2.97 -39.23
C VAL A 64 4.14 1.98 -38.33
N LYS A 65 2.94 2.35 -37.87
CA LYS A 65 1.73 1.48 -37.74
C LYS A 65 0.60 2.24 -37.01
N PRO A 66 -0.44 2.70 -37.71
CA PRO A 66 -1.71 3.05 -37.07
C PRO A 66 -2.52 1.76 -36.87
N HIS A 67 -3.22 1.64 -35.74
CA HIS A 67 -4.08 0.51 -35.35
C HIS A 67 -3.40 -0.70 -34.68
N LEU A 68 -2.93 -0.52 -33.45
CA LEU A 68 -3.16 -1.46 -32.35
C LEU A 68 -2.79 -0.76 -31.06
N ALA A 69 -3.78 -0.47 -30.20
CA ALA A 69 -3.69 0.00 -28.81
C ALA A 69 -2.44 0.85 -28.45
N ALA A 70 -2.63 2.17 -28.26
CA ALA A 70 -1.72 3.01 -27.48
C ALA A 70 -1.78 2.53 -26.02
N ARG A 71 -1.09 1.43 -25.76
CA ARG A 71 -1.07 0.72 -24.48
C ARG A 71 -0.32 1.55 -23.43
N ILE A 72 -0.59 1.20 -22.19
CA ILE A 72 0.28 1.44 -21.03
C ILE A 72 1.58 0.59 -21.15
N ASP A 73 2.00 0.19 -22.35
CA ASP A 73 3.28 -0.47 -22.58
C ASP A 73 4.34 0.64 -22.51
N SER A 74 5.12 0.64 -21.43
CA SER A 74 6.30 1.51 -21.34
C SER A 74 7.14 1.30 -22.60
N ALA A 75 7.48 2.38 -23.31
CA ALA A 75 8.67 2.36 -24.13
C ALA A 75 9.80 1.90 -23.21
N GLU A 76 10.37 0.70 -23.44
CA GLU A 76 11.38 0.08 -22.60
C GLU A 76 12.43 1.14 -22.18
N GLY A 77 12.42 1.52 -20.90
CA GLY A 77 13.38 2.47 -20.32
C GLY A 77 12.88 3.89 -20.01
N SER A 78 11.63 4.29 -20.31
CA SER A 78 11.09 5.60 -19.89
C SER A 78 10.50 5.55 -18.47
N VAL A 79 10.90 6.49 -17.62
CA VAL A 79 10.36 6.65 -16.26
C VAL A 79 8.95 7.23 -16.36
N ARG A 80 7.99 6.60 -15.66
CA ARG A 80 6.63 7.12 -15.58
C ARG A 80 6.49 7.97 -14.32
N ASN A 81 6.29 9.26 -14.53
CA ASN A 81 6.08 10.23 -13.48
C ASN A 81 4.59 10.38 -13.19
N LEU A 82 4.26 10.79 -11.96
CA LEU A 82 2.89 10.92 -11.48
C LEU A 82 2.74 12.12 -10.56
N THR A 83 1.62 12.82 -10.72
CA THR A 83 1.13 13.81 -9.77
C THR A 83 -0.28 13.44 -9.32
N LEU A 84 -0.47 13.33 -8.00
CA LEU A 84 -1.76 13.14 -7.34
C LEU A 84 -2.13 14.43 -6.62
N ARG A 85 -3.34 14.94 -6.90
CA ARG A 85 -3.84 16.20 -6.35
C ARG A 85 -5.33 16.10 -6.02
N TRP A 86 -5.74 16.77 -4.95
CA TRP A 86 -7.15 17.05 -4.67
C TRP A 86 -7.58 18.37 -5.34
N PHE A 87 -8.66 18.35 -6.11
CA PHE A 87 -9.30 19.53 -6.70
C PHE A 87 -10.58 19.87 -5.95
N ASP A 88 -10.70 21.13 -5.52
CA ASP A 88 -11.96 21.69 -5.03
C ASP A 88 -12.82 22.24 -6.19
N GLU A 89 -14.07 22.61 -5.91
CA GLU A 89 -15.03 23.05 -6.94
C GLU A 89 -14.55 24.33 -7.64
N GLY A 90 -14.28 24.23 -8.96
CA GLY A 90 -13.85 25.35 -9.79
C GLY A 90 -12.35 25.68 -9.71
N ASP A 91 -11.53 24.81 -9.13
CA ASP A 91 -10.08 25.03 -9.01
C ASP A 91 -9.38 25.18 -10.37
N ILE A 92 -8.60 26.24 -10.55
CA ILE A 92 -7.73 26.44 -11.72
C ILE A 92 -6.28 26.39 -11.26
N VAL A 93 -5.53 25.42 -11.79
CA VAL A 93 -4.19 25.07 -11.35
C VAL A 93 -3.23 25.16 -12.54
N ILE A 94 -2.09 25.82 -12.38
CA ILE A 94 -1.05 25.91 -13.43
C ILE A 94 0.20 25.17 -12.97
N ARG A 95 0.74 24.31 -13.84
CA ARG A 95 2.03 23.65 -13.65
C ARG A 95 2.94 23.80 -14.85
N GLU A 96 4.22 23.87 -14.57
CA GLU A 96 5.30 23.85 -15.54
C GLU A 96 6.16 22.62 -15.34
N LEU A 97 6.56 21.96 -16.44
CA LEU A 97 7.50 20.85 -16.38
C LEU A 97 8.92 21.36 -16.11
N ASP A 98 9.46 21.03 -14.94
CA ASP A 98 10.90 21.07 -14.69
C ASP A 98 11.57 19.91 -15.46
N ARG A 99 12.30 20.26 -16.52
CA ARG A 99 12.97 19.29 -17.40
C ARG A 99 14.15 18.58 -16.76
N ILE A 100 14.72 19.12 -15.68
CA ILE A 100 15.85 18.51 -14.99
C ILE A 100 15.35 17.41 -14.06
N GLN A 101 14.24 17.66 -13.37
CA GLN A 101 13.64 16.69 -12.43
C GLN A 101 12.54 15.84 -13.09
N GLU A 102 12.14 16.17 -14.32
CA GLU A 102 10.98 15.60 -15.04
C GLU A 102 9.67 15.69 -14.23
N ARG A 103 9.52 16.74 -13.41
CA ARG A 103 8.41 16.95 -12.47
C ARG A 103 7.58 18.18 -12.82
N LEU A 104 6.29 18.12 -12.51
CA LEU A 104 5.41 19.28 -12.59
C LEU A 104 5.56 20.15 -11.34
N VAL A 105 5.92 21.42 -11.53
CA VAL A 105 6.14 22.40 -10.45
C VAL A 105 5.28 23.65 -10.64
N VAL A 106 5.09 24.43 -9.58
CA VAL A 106 4.43 25.74 -9.68
C VAL A 106 5.35 26.70 -10.45
N PRO A 107 4.86 27.43 -11.47
CA PRO A 107 5.67 28.41 -12.19
C PRO A 107 6.11 29.55 -11.26
N ASP A 108 7.40 29.89 -11.25
CA ASP A 108 7.92 31.03 -10.47
C ASP A 108 7.78 32.34 -11.29
N PRO A 109 6.95 33.30 -10.87
CA PRO A 109 6.76 34.56 -11.60
C PRO A 109 7.98 35.49 -11.54
N SER A 110 8.97 35.22 -10.67
CA SER A 110 10.15 36.06 -10.47
C SER A 110 11.39 35.62 -11.27
N SER A 111 11.37 34.43 -11.88
CA SER A 111 12.53 33.80 -12.50
C SER A 111 12.60 33.95 -14.02
N SER A 112 12.21 35.09 -14.58
CA SER A 112 12.27 35.35 -16.04
C SER A 112 13.67 35.29 -16.67
N SER A 113 14.72 35.05 -15.87
CA SER A 113 16.12 34.93 -16.30
C SER A 113 16.93 33.83 -15.60
N SER A 114 16.33 33.05 -14.69
CA SER A 114 17.01 31.92 -14.04
C SER A 114 16.46 30.62 -14.60
N PRO A 115 17.32 29.67 -15.03
CA PRO A 115 16.83 28.38 -15.48
C PRO A 115 16.04 27.71 -14.34
N VAL A 116 14.80 27.30 -14.63
CA VAL A 116 14.05 26.33 -13.83
C VAL A 116 15.03 25.18 -13.57
N GLY A 117 15.48 25.01 -12.32
CA GLY A 117 16.54 24.06 -11.98
C GLY A 117 17.61 24.50 -10.98
N LEU A 118 17.69 25.77 -10.58
CA LEU A 118 18.59 26.18 -9.49
C LEU A 118 17.93 26.00 -8.11
N SER A 119 17.99 24.76 -7.64
CA SER A 119 18.02 24.37 -6.22
C SER A 119 17.02 25.04 -5.25
N ASN A 120 15.72 24.89 -5.48
CA ASN A 120 14.82 24.82 -4.32
C ASN A 120 14.70 23.35 -3.94
N ARG A 121 15.43 22.98 -2.88
CA ARG A 121 15.33 21.67 -2.22
C ARG A 121 13.85 21.36 -2.02
N ARG A 122 13.42 20.16 -2.44
CA ARG A 122 12.07 19.63 -2.25
C ARG A 122 11.70 19.79 -0.77
N GLN A 123 10.88 20.77 -0.43
CA GLN A 123 10.32 20.86 0.90
C GLN A 123 9.10 19.96 0.91
N ILE A 124 9.26 18.71 1.32
CA ILE A 124 8.11 17.83 1.51
C ILE A 124 7.56 18.05 2.91
N SER A 125 6.24 18.21 3.01
CA SER A 125 5.55 18.05 4.27
C SER A 125 4.74 16.77 4.30
N ARG A 126 4.94 15.99 5.37
CA ARG A 126 4.20 14.75 5.63
C ARG A 126 3.10 14.91 6.69
N HIS A 127 2.95 16.14 7.20
CA HIS A 127 2.01 16.48 8.28
C HIS A 127 1.01 17.57 7.89
N LEU A 128 1.20 18.23 6.76
CA LEU A 128 0.24 19.20 6.22
C LEU A 128 -0.95 18.47 5.58
N ASP A 129 -2.17 18.98 5.82
CA ASP A 129 -3.34 18.58 5.03
C ASP A 129 -3.23 19.23 3.65
N ALA A 130 -3.60 18.52 2.58
CA ALA A 130 -3.48 19.02 1.21
C ALA A 130 -4.30 20.31 0.99
N SER A 131 -5.37 20.55 1.76
CA SER A 131 -6.13 21.83 1.74
C SER A 131 -5.50 22.95 2.58
N SER A 132 -4.50 22.65 3.41
CA SER A 132 -3.80 23.62 4.26
C SER A 132 -2.48 24.11 3.65
N ALA A 133 -1.93 23.36 2.69
CA ALA A 133 -0.95 23.88 1.75
C ALA A 133 -1.65 24.99 0.95
N GLY A 134 -1.10 26.21 0.93
CA GLY A 134 -1.77 27.36 0.36
C GLY A 134 -2.29 27.04 -1.03
N SER A 135 -3.61 26.98 -1.20
CA SER A 135 -4.23 27.02 -2.52
C SER A 135 -4.01 28.45 -3.02
N ASP A 136 -2.79 28.75 -3.48
CA ASP A 136 -2.55 29.93 -4.29
C ASP A 136 -3.32 29.69 -5.58
N THR A 137 -4.62 29.97 -5.52
CA THR A 137 -5.52 29.92 -6.66
C THR A 137 -4.91 30.88 -7.66
N THR A 138 -4.32 30.30 -8.69
CA THR A 138 -3.57 31.09 -9.66
C THR A 138 -4.59 31.97 -10.35
N ILE A 139 -4.51 33.29 -10.15
CA ILE A 139 -5.46 34.22 -10.75
C ILE A 139 -5.16 34.26 -12.26
N VAL A 140 -5.94 33.52 -13.04
CA VAL A 140 -5.87 33.54 -14.50
C VAL A 140 -6.89 34.52 -15.03
N THR A 141 -6.46 35.44 -15.89
CA THR A 141 -7.40 36.36 -16.55
C THR A 141 -8.30 35.59 -17.51
N LEU A 142 -9.55 36.05 -17.63
CA LEU A 142 -10.55 35.41 -18.49
C LEU A 142 -10.08 35.36 -19.97
N ASP A 143 -9.40 36.39 -20.43
CA ASP A 143 -8.84 36.45 -21.79
C ASP A 143 -7.79 35.35 -22.03
N VAL A 144 -6.93 35.08 -21.03
CA VAL A 144 -5.96 33.99 -21.11
C VAL A 144 -6.67 32.65 -21.13
N LEU A 145 -7.67 32.43 -20.27
CA LEU A 145 -8.46 31.21 -20.27
C LEU A 145 -9.15 30.96 -21.61
N HIS A 146 -9.81 31.97 -22.18
CA HIS A 146 -10.48 31.85 -23.47
C HIS A 146 -9.51 31.53 -24.62
N SER A 147 -8.28 32.04 -24.55
CA SER A 147 -7.24 31.74 -25.56
C SER A 147 -6.68 30.32 -25.44
N VAL A 148 -6.72 29.73 -24.24
CA VAL A 148 -6.15 28.41 -23.94
C VAL A 148 -7.22 27.31 -24.04
N GLU A 149 -8.50 27.62 -23.80
CA GLU A 149 -9.59 26.66 -23.73
C GLU A 149 -9.73 25.69 -24.92
N PRO A 150 -9.49 26.09 -26.19
CA PRO A 150 -9.54 25.17 -27.33
C PRO A 150 -8.41 24.13 -27.32
N ARG A 151 -7.35 24.39 -26.55
CA ARG A 151 -6.14 23.56 -26.42
C ARG A 151 -6.15 22.66 -25.19
N LEU A 152 -7.24 22.69 -24.43
CA LEU A 152 -7.44 21.85 -23.25
C LEU A 152 -8.21 20.60 -23.59
N LEU A 153 -7.67 19.48 -23.15
CA LEU A 153 -8.31 18.18 -23.23
C LEU A 153 -9.51 18.14 -22.27
N PRO A 154 -10.75 17.85 -22.73
CA PRO A 154 -11.86 17.61 -21.82
C PRO A 154 -11.63 16.34 -21.01
N TYR A 155 -11.95 16.39 -19.72
CA TYR A 155 -11.89 15.24 -18.84
C TYR A 155 -12.74 14.08 -19.38
N PRO A 156 -12.22 12.85 -19.42
CA PRO A 156 -12.96 11.71 -19.94
C PRO A 156 -14.02 11.24 -18.95
N THR A 157 -15.28 11.59 -19.21
CA THR A 157 -16.44 11.19 -18.39
C THR A 157 -16.59 9.67 -18.19
N ALA A 158 -16.10 8.85 -19.13
CA ALA A 158 -16.10 7.40 -18.98
C ALA A 158 -15.18 6.88 -17.86
N ALA A 159 -14.14 7.64 -17.49
CA ALA A 159 -13.21 7.28 -16.42
C ALA A 159 -13.72 7.70 -15.04
N GLU A 160 -14.68 8.64 -14.97
CA GLU A 160 -15.09 9.31 -13.74
C GLU A 160 -15.64 8.32 -12.69
N GLU A 161 -16.62 7.50 -13.08
CA GLU A 161 -17.28 6.58 -12.14
C GLU A 161 -16.30 5.53 -11.62
N LEU A 162 -15.47 4.97 -12.51
CA LEU A 162 -14.46 3.97 -12.14
C LEU A 162 -13.42 4.57 -11.18
N TRP A 163 -12.98 5.80 -11.44
CA TRP A 163 -12.01 6.50 -10.62
C TRP A 163 -12.57 6.88 -9.24
N LEU A 164 -13.79 7.42 -9.19
CA LEU A 164 -14.48 7.75 -7.94
C LEU A 164 -14.67 6.50 -7.06
N ASN A 165 -15.01 5.37 -7.68
CA ASN A 165 -15.16 4.11 -6.97
C ASN A 165 -13.80 3.57 -6.47
N ALA A 166 -12.74 3.69 -7.25
CA ALA A 166 -11.39 3.24 -6.86
C ALA A 166 -10.72 4.12 -5.79
N THR A 167 -11.12 5.39 -5.69
CA THR A 167 -10.63 6.37 -4.70
C THR A 167 -11.67 6.63 -3.59
N ARG A 168 -12.64 5.74 -3.40
CA ARG A 168 -13.81 5.97 -2.54
C ARG A 168 -13.42 6.25 -1.09
N ASN A 169 -12.49 5.50 -0.51
CA ASN A 169 -12.04 5.72 0.87
C ASN A 169 -11.14 6.96 0.95
N LEU A 170 -10.26 7.16 -0.03
CA LEU A 170 -9.44 8.38 -0.17
C LEU A 170 -10.28 9.65 -0.25
N SER A 171 -11.46 9.58 -0.87
CA SER A 171 -12.42 10.69 -1.02
C SER A 171 -13.44 10.77 0.12
N TYR A 172 -13.43 9.83 1.07
CA TYR A 172 -14.41 9.79 2.16
C TYR A 172 -14.41 11.08 2.98
N ARG A 173 -15.61 11.65 3.20
CA ARG A 173 -15.83 12.95 3.87
C ARG A 173 -14.95 14.06 3.29
N ASN A 174 -15.05 14.30 1.99
CA ASN A 174 -14.27 15.32 1.28
C ASN A 174 -12.74 15.10 1.39
N GLY A 175 -12.35 13.83 1.47
CA GLY A 175 -10.96 13.40 1.49
C GLY A 175 -10.14 13.81 2.71
N ILE A 176 -10.73 14.27 3.82
CA ILE A 176 -9.95 14.76 4.99
C ILE A 176 -8.93 13.72 5.49
N THR A 177 -9.34 12.46 5.58
CA THR A 177 -8.45 11.36 6.00
C THR A 177 -7.48 10.98 4.88
N GLY A 178 -7.98 10.89 3.64
CA GLY A 178 -7.17 10.54 2.48
C GLY A 178 -6.05 11.56 2.20
N ARG A 179 -6.31 12.85 2.31
CA ARG A 179 -5.33 13.94 2.08
C ARG A 179 -4.18 13.87 3.07
N LYS A 180 -4.48 13.68 4.35
CA LYS A 180 -3.47 13.46 5.38
C LYS A 180 -2.69 12.16 5.19
N LEU A 181 -3.35 11.09 4.73
CA LEU A 181 -2.66 9.84 4.41
C LEU A 181 -1.71 10.00 3.22
N VAL A 182 -2.18 10.62 2.14
CA VAL A 182 -1.37 10.93 0.96
C VAL A 182 -0.16 11.79 1.37
N ALA A 183 -0.37 12.81 2.21
CA ALA A 183 0.72 13.58 2.81
C ALA A 183 1.71 12.69 3.56
N LYS A 184 1.23 11.79 4.42
CA LYS A 184 2.09 10.89 5.19
C LYS A 184 2.94 9.99 4.27
N VAL A 185 2.32 9.36 3.28
CA VAL A 185 2.93 8.34 2.42
C VAL A 185 3.79 8.94 1.31
N LEU A 186 3.20 9.79 0.47
CA LEU A 186 3.88 10.41 -0.68
C LEU A 186 4.65 11.66 -0.28
N GLY A 187 4.12 12.40 0.69
CA GLY A 187 4.56 13.77 0.94
C GLY A 187 3.86 14.76 0.02
N ILE A 188 3.54 15.93 0.57
CA ILE A 188 2.95 17.04 -0.18
C ILE A 188 3.97 18.16 -0.27
N ASP A 189 4.08 18.75 -1.46
CA ASP A 189 4.76 20.03 -1.62
C ASP A 189 3.86 21.16 -1.07
N PRO A 190 4.29 21.90 -0.02
CA PRO A 190 3.49 22.89 0.65
C PRO A 190 3.16 24.10 -0.24
N SER A 191 3.91 24.33 -1.31
CA SER A 191 3.69 25.43 -2.24
C SER A 191 2.63 25.10 -3.29
N SER A 192 2.58 23.85 -3.73
CA SER A 192 1.65 23.40 -4.76
C SER A 192 0.40 22.74 -4.20
N GLY A 193 0.52 22.02 -3.08
CA GLY A 193 -0.48 21.06 -2.60
C GLY A 193 -0.44 19.71 -3.34
N ASP A 194 0.56 19.48 -4.19
CA ASP A 194 0.67 18.27 -4.99
C ASP A 194 1.51 17.20 -4.31
N SER A 195 1.17 15.94 -4.60
CA SER A 195 1.97 14.78 -4.25
C SER A 195 2.55 14.15 -5.50
N THR A 196 3.87 14.13 -5.62
CA THR A 196 4.58 13.63 -6.81
C THR A 196 5.39 12.38 -6.50
N THR A 197 5.41 11.44 -7.44
CA THR A 197 6.20 10.20 -7.38
C THR A 197 6.43 9.68 -8.79
N ASP A 198 7.20 8.61 -8.92
CA ASP A 198 7.51 7.96 -10.19
C ASP A 198 7.46 6.42 -10.10
N SER A 199 7.73 5.77 -11.23
CA SER A 199 7.79 4.31 -11.36
C SER A 199 8.96 3.65 -10.61
N LEU A 200 10.01 4.42 -10.27
CA LEU A 200 11.24 3.94 -9.63
C LEU A 200 11.26 4.18 -8.12
N ALA A 201 10.34 4.98 -7.59
CA ALA A 201 10.26 5.29 -6.17
C ALA A 201 10.12 4.03 -5.32
N THR A 202 10.92 3.94 -4.27
CA THR A 202 10.98 2.79 -3.35
C THR A 202 10.70 3.23 -1.91
N GLY A 203 10.52 2.26 -1.01
CA GLY A 203 10.41 2.55 0.42
C GLY A 203 11.75 2.91 1.08
N PRO A 204 11.71 3.38 2.34
CA PRO A 204 12.92 3.73 3.08
C PRO A 204 13.96 2.60 3.15
N SER A 205 15.24 2.95 3.12
CA SER A 205 16.33 1.97 3.22
C SER A 205 16.26 1.16 4.52
N ARG A 206 16.43 -0.17 4.43
CA ARG A 206 16.31 -1.14 5.55
C ARG A 206 17.29 -0.93 6.72
N SER A 207 18.30 -0.07 6.57
CA SER A 207 19.43 0.03 7.50
C SER A 207 19.09 0.67 8.85
N LYS A 208 18.09 1.58 8.93
CA LYS A 208 17.74 2.24 10.20
C LYS A 208 16.71 1.46 11.04
N ASP A 209 15.82 0.70 10.39
CA ASP A 209 14.71 0.04 11.08
C ASP A 209 15.04 -1.38 11.57
N ALA A 210 16.13 -1.99 11.10
CA ALA A 210 16.59 -3.26 11.67
C ALA A 210 16.93 -3.09 13.16
N GLU A 211 17.54 -1.96 13.56
CA GLU A 211 17.88 -1.69 14.95
C GLU A 211 16.63 -1.35 15.80
N GLU A 212 15.69 -0.54 15.29
CA GLU A 212 14.46 -0.22 16.03
C GLU A 212 13.49 -1.41 16.11
N SER A 213 13.38 -2.22 15.06
CA SER A 213 12.54 -3.44 15.07
C SER A 213 13.10 -4.48 16.04
N ILE A 214 14.42 -4.62 16.15
CA ILE A 214 15.08 -5.48 17.14
C ILE A 214 14.94 -4.89 18.56
N GLN A 215 15.11 -3.58 18.76
CA GLN A 215 14.99 -2.96 20.10
C GLN A 215 13.57 -2.92 20.65
N ARG A 216 12.53 -2.91 19.80
CA ARG A 216 11.12 -3.03 20.22
C ARG A 216 10.69 -4.49 20.45
N THR A 217 11.58 -5.48 20.27
CA THR A 217 11.28 -6.89 20.50
C THR A 217 11.65 -7.33 21.92
N GLY A 218 10.71 -8.01 22.59
CA GLY A 218 10.95 -8.66 23.86
C GLY A 218 12.07 -9.70 23.77
N ASN A 219 12.96 -9.60 24.76
CA ASN A 219 14.09 -10.47 25.11
C ASN A 219 15.13 -10.70 23.99
N PRO A 220 16.23 -9.92 23.93
CA PRO A 220 17.26 -10.01 22.88
C PRO A 220 18.12 -11.29 22.92
N GLY A 221 17.63 -12.38 23.52
CA GLY A 221 18.46 -13.52 23.91
C GLY A 221 19.47 -13.12 24.99
N ARG A 222 20.04 -14.10 25.67
CA ARG A 222 21.08 -13.83 26.67
C ARG A 222 22.43 -13.78 25.98
N HIS A 223 23.20 -12.73 26.23
CA HIS A 223 24.60 -12.67 25.82
C HIS A 223 25.47 -13.41 26.83
N GLU A 224 26.09 -14.50 26.41
CA GLU A 224 27.19 -15.16 27.15
C GLU A 224 28.39 -15.31 26.22
N GLY A 225 29.56 -14.84 26.68
CA GLY A 225 30.83 -14.99 25.94
C GLY A 225 30.83 -14.38 24.53
N GLY A 226 30.10 -13.29 24.29
CA GLY A 226 30.01 -12.65 22.97
C GLY A 226 29.07 -13.33 21.97
N LYS A 227 28.27 -14.32 22.40
CA LYS A 227 27.24 -14.98 21.58
C LYS A 227 25.85 -14.79 22.17
N VAL A 228 24.86 -14.60 21.30
CA VAL A 228 23.43 -14.52 21.68
C VAL A 228 22.84 -15.93 21.68
N ILE A 229 22.33 -16.37 22.83
CA ILE A 229 21.70 -17.70 22.99
C ILE A 229 20.19 -17.52 23.16
N TRP A 230 19.42 -18.34 22.43
CA TRP A 230 17.96 -18.36 22.42
C TRP A 230 17.44 -19.69 23.01
N GLY A 231 16.60 -19.64 24.06
CA GLY A 231 16.00 -20.84 24.70
C GLY A 231 15.82 -20.73 26.22
N LYS A 232 14.94 -21.54 26.81
CA LYS A 232 14.74 -21.61 28.28
C LYS A 232 15.92 -22.35 28.93
N SER A 233 16.46 -21.80 30.01
CA SER A 233 17.48 -22.47 30.84
C SER A 233 16.98 -23.84 31.30
N ARG A 234 17.82 -24.89 31.16
CA ARG A 234 17.68 -26.06 32.03
C ARG A 234 17.99 -25.59 33.45
N CYS A 235 17.05 -25.81 34.37
CA CYS A 235 17.34 -25.71 35.79
C CYS A 235 18.30 -26.85 36.13
N GLU A 236 19.55 -26.54 36.46
CA GLU A 236 20.48 -27.53 37.00
C GLU A 236 19.98 -27.94 38.39
N GLN A 237 19.21 -29.03 38.42
CA GLN A 237 19.12 -29.84 39.63
C GLN A 237 20.46 -30.56 39.79
N HIS A 238 21.10 -30.27 40.93
CA HIS A 238 22.25 -30.99 41.47
C HIS A 238 22.17 -32.49 41.17
N HIS A 239 23.09 -32.99 40.35
CA HIS A 239 23.61 -34.34 40.48
C HIS A 239 25.06 -34.38 40.00
N ASP A 240 25.93 -34.73 40.94
CA ASP A 240 27.36 -34.95 40.77
C ASP A 240 27.64 -35.94 39.65
N VAL A 241 28.35 -35.51 38.60
CA VAL A 241 29.23 -36.39 37.83
C VAL A 241 30.46 -35.59 37.40
N GLN A 242 31.63 -36.01 37.88
CA GLN A 242 32.94 -35.47 37.57
C GLN A 242 33.21 -35.40 36.06
N ALA A 243 33.51 -34.19 35.57
CA ALA A 243 34.17 -34.00 34.28
C ALA A 243 35.66 -33.78 34.51
N LEU A 244 36.48 -34.57 33.82
CA LEU A 244 37.93 -34.48 33.78
C LEU A 244 38.35 -33.21 33.01
N ASP A 245 39.08 -32.34 33.70
CA ASP A 245 39.78 -31.20 33.10
C ASP A 245 40.91 -31.68 32.18
N VAL A 246 40.97 -31.12 30.97
CA VAL A 246 42.19 -31.05 30.16
C VAL A 246 42.51 -29.57 29.96
N GLN A 247 43.46 -29.09 30.77
CA GLN A 247 44.09 -27.78 30.61
C GLN A 247 44.94 -27.76 29.34
N VAL A 248 44.83 -26.67 28.57
CA VAL A 248 45.90 -26.21 27.69
C VAL A 248 46.05 -24.71 27.95
N ASP A 249 47.15 -24.38 28.62
CA ASP A 249 47.70 -23.04 28.76
C ASP A 249 48.19 -22.53 27.38
N ASP A 250 47.90 -21.28 27.05
CA ASP A 250 48.90 -20.45 26.38
C ASP A 250 48.71 -18.97 26.75
N ASP A 251 49.77 -18.42 27.32
CA ASP A 251 49.89 -17.05 27.80
C ASP A 251 50.21 -16.10 26.65
N THR A 252 49.60 -14.91 26.62
CA THR A 252 50.32 -13.71 26.15
C THR A 252 49.66 -12.42 26.65
N HIS A 253 50.32 -11.80 27.62
CA HIS A 253 50.12 -10.41 28.05
C HIS A 253 50.74 -9.43 27.05
N PHE A 254 50.02 -8.37 26.68
CA PHE A 254 50.62 -7.05 26.44
C PHE A 254 49.64 -5.93 26.86
N SER A 255 50.16 -4.97 27.62
CA SER A 255 49.46 -3.80 28.16
C SER A 255 50.00 -2.51 27.55
N SER A 256 49.27 -1.41 27.77
CA SER A 256 49.60 0.01 27.52
C SER A 256 49.42 0.50 26.07
N GLU A 257 48.93 1.70 25.75
CA GLU A 257 48.47 2.86 26.55
C GLU A 257 47.79 3.87 25.59
N HIS A 258 47.19 4.91 26.18
CA HIS A 258 46.50 6.03 25.54
C HIS A 258 47.28 6.79 24.45
N ALA A 259 46.58 7.19 23.38
CA ALA A 259 46.83 8.44 22.65
C ALA A 259 45.53 8.91 21.99
N GLY A 260 44.97 10.01 22.50
CA GLY A 260 43.97 10.79 21.77
C GLY A 260 44.67 11.74 20.80
N GLU A 261 44.08 11.94 19.62
CA GLU A 261 43.84 13.26 19.03
C GLU A 261 43.24 13.19 17.60
N TYR A 262 42.24 14.05 17.39
CA TYR A 262 41.71 14.63 16.14
C TYR A 262 41.30 13.74 14.96
N LYS A 263 39.99 13.50 14.85
CA LYS A 263 39.28 13.47 13.54
C LYS A 263 37.92 14.16 13.66
N LYS A 264 37.96 15.49 13.57
CA LYS A 264 36.80 16.36 13.33
C LYS A 264 36.89 16.78 11.86
N ARG A 265 35.76 16.67 11.13
CA ARG A 265 35.53 17.01 9.70
C ARG A 265 35.45 15.80 8.75
N LYS A 266 34.39 14.99 8.91
CA LYS A 266 33.77 14.26 7.78
C LYS A 266 32.28 13.92 7.96
N ASP A 267 31.57 14.60 8.89
CA ASP A 267 30.16 14.31 9.20
C ASP A 267 29.16 15.27 8.55
N PHE A 268 29.60 16.30 7.83
CA PHE A 268 28.69 17.32 7.27
C PHE A 268 28.15 16.99 5.87
N GLU A 269 28.77 16.08 5.10
CA GLU A 269 28.25 15.66 3.77
C GLU A 269 27.32 14.44 3.84
N GLN A 270 27.40 13.66 4.93
CA GLN A 270 26.64 12.40 5.07
C GLN A 270 25.23 12.60 5.64
N ILE A 271 25.00 13.72 6.34
CA ILE A 271 23.68 14.08 6.90
C ILE A 271 22.77 14.66 5.80
N ASP A 272 23.33 15.43 4.87
CA ASP A 272 22.53 16.10 3.81
C ASP A 272 22.05 15.14 2.72
N THR A 273 22.80 14.09 2.40
CA THR A 273 22.40 13.07 1.41
C THR A 273 21.35 12.10 1.94
N ALA A 274 21.38 11.78 3.24
CA ALA A 274 20.39 10.89 3.86
C ALA A 274 18.99 11.52 3.94
N SER A 275 18.90 12.82 4.23
CA SER A 275 17.61 13.53 4.26
C SER A 275 16.95 13.64 2.88
N ALA A 276 17.72 13.82 1.82
CA ALA A 276 17.21 13.92 0.45
C ALA A 276 16.67 12.58 -0.08
N GLN A 277 17.26 11.44 0.31
CA GLN A 277 16.74 10.11 -0.05
C GLN A 277 15.46 9.74 0.70
N ASP A 278 15.33 10.16 1.96
CA ASP A 278 14.13 9.90 2.77
C ASP A 278 12.91 10.67 2.22
N ASP A 279 13.13 11.84 1.60
CA ASP A 279 12.10 12.65 0.94
C ASP A 279 11.54 11.97 -0.33
N GLU A 280 12.35 11.26 -1.11
CA GLU A 280 11.88 10.59 -2.33
C GLU A 280 11.26 9.21 -2.07
N SER A 281 11.35 8.71 -0.83
CA SER A 281 10.85 7.40 -0.47
C SER A 281 9.34 7.38 -0.15
N LEU A 282 8.70 6.28 -0.54
CA LEU A 282 7.30 5.98 -0.26
C LEU A 282 7.16 5.44 1.18
N GLN A 283 6.48 6.19 2.04
CA GLN A 283 6.38 5.91 3.48
C GLN A 283 5.09 5.13 3.83
N PHE A 284 4.88 3.99 3.18
CA PHE A 284 3.79 3.08 3.52
C PHE A 284 3.93 2.51 4.93
N THR A 285 2.81 2.11 5.55
CA THR A 285 2.81 1.48 6.87
C THR A 285 3.48 0.11 6.76
N ARG A 286 4.65 -0.03 7.39
CA ARG A 286 5.46 -1.24 7.32
C ARG A 286 4.91 -2.35 8.21
N PHE A 287 4.86 -3.57 7.71
CA PHE A 287 4.57 -4.75 8.52
C PHE A 287 5.16 -6.00 7.87
N ASP A 288 5.23 -7.07 8.66
CA ASP A 288 5.68 -8.38 8.19
C ASP A 288 4.61 -9.41 8.53
N LEU A 289 4.09 -10.10 7.52
CA LEU A 289 3.11 -11.16 7.69
C LEU A 289 3.67 -12.34 8.51
N ARG A 290 4.98 -12.59 8.43
CA ARG A 290 5.66 -13.65 9.19
C ARG A 290 5.71 -13.36 10.68
N ARG A 291 5.58 -12.08 11.09
CA ARG A 291 5.57 -11.66 12.48
C ARG A 291 4.24 -10.98 12.81
N SER A 292 3.24 -11.80 13.06
CA SER A 292 1.83 -11.39 13.20
C SER A 292 1.28 -11.48 14.63
N TRP A 293 2.14 -11.65 15.64
CA TRP A 293 1.76 -11.78 17.05
C TRP A 293 2.13 -10.55 17.90
N PRO A 294 1.39 -10.30 19.00
CA PRO A 294 1.72 -9.28 19.98
C PRO A 294 3.15 -9.37 20.55
N PRO A 295 3.74 -8.24 20.98
CA PRO A 295 4.99 -8.29 21.73
C PRO A 295 4.81 -9.14 22.99
N ASN A 296 5.81 -9.96 23.32
CA ASN A 296 5.81 -10.88 24.47
C ASN A 296 4.80 -12.04 24.40
N SER A 297 4.35 -12.43 23.20
CA SER A 297 3.48 -13.60 23.00
C SER A 297 4.15 -14.91 23.43
N VAL A 298 3.37 -15.82 24.02
CA VAL A 298 3.80 -17.18 24.38
C VAL A 298 3.64 -18.11 23.18
N GLY A 299 4.33 -19.26 23.15
CA GLY A 299 4.34 -20.19 22.00
C GLY A 299 2.96 -20.49 21.39
N GLN A 300 1.93 -20.73 22.20
CA GLN A 300 0.57 -20.96 21.71
C GLN A 300 -0.02 -19.74 20.99
N ASP A 301 0.19 -18.53 21.53
CA ASP A 301 -0.24 -17.29 20.89
C ASP A 301 0.56 -17.02 19.61
N ILE A 302 1.86 -17.35 19.60
CA ILE A 302 2.68 -17.24 18.39
C ILE A 302 2.10 -18.13 17.29
N THR A 303 1.83 -19.40 17.57
CA THR A 303 1.21 -20.30 16.58
C THR A 303 -0.15 -19.77 16.11
N ARG A 304 -1.03 -19.38 17.04
CA ARG A 304 -2.35 -18.83 16.71
C ARG A 304 -2.26 -17.64 15.74
N TRP A 305 -1.47 -16.63 16.10
CA TRP A 305 -1.36 -15.41 15.31
C TRP A 305 -0.48 -15.58 14.05
N SER A 306 0.41 -16.57 14.03
CA SER A 306 1.16 -16.96 12.83
C SER A 306 0.26 -17.54 11.74
N GLU A 307 -0.93 -18.03 12.08
CA GLU A 307 -1.98 -18.41 11.14
C GLU A 307 -2.96 -17.23 10.94
N ASP A 308 -3.59 -16.75 12.01
CA ASP A 308 -4.57 -15.65 11.97
C ASP A 308 -3.92 -14.26 12.06
N LYS A 309 -4.10 -13.44 11.03
CA LYS A 309 -3.51 -12.09 10.95
C LYS A 309 -4.35 -11.00 11.59
N SER A 310 -5.45 -11.34 12.28
CA SER A 310 -6.39 -10.37 12.86
C SER A 310 -5.75 -9.40 13.86
N TRP A 311 -4.80 -9.86 14.69
CA TRP A 311 -4.05 -8.95 15.56
C TRP A 311 -3.20 -7.97 14.76
N LEU A 312 -2.45 -8.50 13.78
CA LEU A 312 -1.58 -7.69 12.93
C LEU A 312 -2.40 -6.66 12.16
N LEU A 313 -3.58 -7.02 11.65
CA LEU A 313 -4.45 -6.09 10.94
C LEU A 313 -4.88 -4.91 11.83
N LYS A 314 -5.24 -5.16 13.09
CA LYS A 314 -5.56 -4.08 14.05
C LYS A 314 -4.35 -3.21 14.38
N ASP A 315 -3.20 -3.82 14.61
CA ASP A 315 -1.95 -3.10 14.88
C ASP A 315 -1.55 -2.20 13.71
N VAL A 316 -1.56 -2.74 12.49
CA VAL A 316 -1.23 -2.01 11.26
C VAL A 316 -2.21 -0.86 11.02
N ALA A 317 -3.51 -1.09 11.20
CA ALA A 317 -4.51 -0.03 11.07
C ALA A 317 -4.36 1.06 12.14
N GLY A 318 -3.99 0.69 13.37
CA GLY A 318 -3.68 1.66 14.42
C GLY A 318 -2.47 2.54 14.07
N ARG A 319 -1.41 1.94 13.51
CA ARG A 319 -0.20 2.65 13.08
C ARG A 319 -0.43 3.49 11.82
N SER A 320 -1.28 3.06 10.89
CA SER A 320 -1.62 3.86 9.72
C SER A 320 -2.41 5.10 10.12
N ARG A 321 -3.35 4.98 11.07
CA ARG A 321 -4.14 6.09 11.65
C ARG A 321 -3.31 7.11 12.44
N PHE A 322 -2.17 6.72 13.02
CA PHE A 322 -1.38 7.59 13.89
C PHE A 322 -1.00 8.89 13.15
N GLY A 323 -1.42 10.04 13.72
CA GLY A 323 -1.20 11.38 13.17
C GLY A 323 -2.21 11.86 12.12
N ILE A 324 -3.26 11.07 11.80
CA ILE A 324 -4.21 11.37 10.71
C ILE A 324 -5.62 11.66 11.24
N ALA A 325 -6.21 10.71 11.97
CA ALA A 325 -7.62 10.71 12.32
C ALA A 325 -7.82 10.71 13.85
N ASP A 326 -8.53 11.72 14.35
CA ASP A 326 -8.91 11.84 15.76
C ASP A 326 -10.21 11.10 16.10
N SER A 327 -11.03 10.79 15.08
CA SER A 327 -12.32 10.09 15.26
C SER A 327 -12.17 8.58 15.20
N GLU A 328 -12.75 7.87 16.18
CA GLU A 328 -12.72 6.40 16.29
C GLU A 328 -13.71 5.67 15.35
N GLU A 329 -14.50 6.40 14.56
CA GLU A 329 -15.68 5.87 13.87
C GLU A 329 -15.37 4.73 12.88
N LYS A 330 -14.23 4.77 12.19
CA LYS A 330 -13.74 3.67 11.33
C LYS A 330 -12.23 3.46 11.54
N TRP A 331 -11.87 2.60 12.48
CA TRP A 331 -10.47 2.29 12.81
C TRP A 331 -9.63 1.80 11.62
N TYR A 332 -10.27 1.22 10.61
CA TYR A 332 -9.66 0.65 9.42
C TYR A 332 -9.57 1.63 8.23
N LEU A 333 -10.19 2.82 8.31
CA LEU A 333 -10.32 3.73 7.16
C LEU A 333 -8.97 4.18 6.61
N ALA A 334 -8.03 4.58 7.48
CA ALA A 334 -6.70 5.01 7.04
C ALA A 334 -5.94 3.88 6.33
N LEU A 335 -6.14 2.63 6.76
CA LEU A 335 -5.54 1.47 6.11
C LEU A 335 -6.16 1.18 4.74
N LEU A 336 -7.48 1.32 4.59
CA LEU A 336 -8.13 1.19 3.29
C LEU A 336 -7.73 2.30 2.31
N CYS A 337 -7.54 3.52 2.81
CA CYS A 337 -6.98 4.61 2.00
C CYS A 337 -5.56 4.25 1.51
N GLU A 338 -4.76 3.58 2.34
CA GLU A 338 -3.42 3.12 1.97
C GLU A 338 -3.46 2.00 0.92
N PHE A 339 -4.43 1.10 1.07
CA PHE A 339 -4.72 0.05 0.10
C PHE A 339 -5.14 0.61 -1.27
N GLU A 340 -5.99 1.64 -1.29
CA GLU A 340 -6.36 2.37 -2.52
C GLU A 340 -5.17 3.09 -3.15
N LEU A 341 -4.41 3.83 -2.34
CA LEU A 341 -3.24 4.56 -2.81
C LEU A 341 -2.20 3.63 -3.43
N ALA A 342 -1.88 2.51 -2.77
CA ALA A 342 -0.95 1.52 -3.29
C ALA A 342 -1.37 0.97 -4.66
N PHE A 343 -2.66 0.68 -4.84
CA PHE A 343 -3.20 0.23 -6.12
C PHE A 343 -3.13 1.31 -7.20
N ILE A 344 -3.50 2.55 -6.85
CA ILE A 344 -3.46 3.68 -7.79
C ILE A 344 -2.03 3.90 -8.30
N LEU A 345 -1.04 3.96 -7.40
CA LEU A 345 0.36 4.15 -7.79
C LEU A 345 0.89 3.02 -8.67
N PHE A 346 0.41 1.79 -8.44
CA PHE A 346 0.72 0.67 -9.32
C PHE A 346 0.09 0.87 -10.71
N ILE A 347 -1.22 1.09 -10.82
CA ILE A 347 -1.88 1.10 -12.13
C ILE A 347 -1.49 2.31 -12.99
N THR A 348 -1.23 3.47 -12.38
CA THR A 348 -0.95 4.72 -13.10
C THR A 348 0.54 4.98 -13.32
N ALA A 349 1.41 4.54 -12.41
CA ALA A 349 2.87 4.74 -12.49
C ALA A 349 3.67 3.45 -12.74
N ASN A 350 3.03 2.27 -12.73
CA ASN A 350 3.70 0.96 -12.76
C ASN A 350 4.76 0.81 -11.64
N ASN A 351 4.45 1.36 -10.45
CA ASN A 351 5.36 1.30 -9.32
C ASN A 351 5.32 -0.08 -8.64
N HIS A 352 6.40 -0.84 -8.73
CA HIS A 352 6.48 -2.19 -8.13
C HIS A 352 6.41 -2.15 -6.60
N TYR A 353 7.02 -1.16 -5.94
CA TYR A 353 7.01 -1.10 -4.48
C TYR A 353 5.57 -0.95 -3.94
N ALA A 354 4.76 -0.13 -4.60
CA ALA A 354 3.33 0.02 -4.30
C ALA A 354 2.54 -1.28 -4.56
N TRP A 355 2.85 -2.00 -5.64
CA TRP A 355 2.24 -3.30 -5.92
C TRP A 355 2.51 -4.34 -4.82
N GLU A 356 3.74 -4.40 -4.32
CA GLU A 356 4.09 -5.31 -3.24
C GLU A 356 3.35 -4.93 -1.95
N GLN A 357 3.28 -3.65 -1.60
CA GLN A 357 2.50 -3.19 -0.46
C GLN A 357 1.01 -3.55 -0.60
N TRP A 358 0.43 -3.38 -1.79
CA TRP A 358 -0.95 -3.77 -2.07
C TRP A 358 -1.17 -5.27 -1.83
N LYS A 359 -0.28 -6.15 -2.34
CA LYS A 359 -0.37 -7.61 -2.13
C LYS A 359 -0.26 -7.99 -0.66
N GLN A 360 0.64 -7.35 0.10
CA GLN A 360 0.78 -7.58 1.53
C GLN A 360 -0.49 -7.18 2.30
N LEU A 361 -1.08 -6.03 1.98
CA LEU A 361 -2.33 -5.56 2.59
C LEU A 361 -3.51 -6.48 2.22
N PHE A 362 -3.61 -6.86 0.96
CA PHE A 362 -4.59 -7.82 0.47
C PHE A 362 -4.52 -9.14 1.26
N LYS A 363 -3.33 -9.73 1.38
CA LYS A 363 -3.12 -10.96 2.16
C LYS A 363 -3.43 -10.77 3.65
N LEU A 364 -3.12 -9.60 4.22
CA LEU A 364 -3.43 -9.26 5.61
C LEU A 364 -4.95 -9.28 5.88
N PHE A 365 -5.77 -8.70 4.99
CA PHE A 365 -7.23 -8.77 5.10
C PHE A 365 -7.75 -10.20 4.90
N CYS A 366 -7.28 -10.91 3.87
CA CYS A 366 -7.75 -12.27 3.59
C CYS A 366 -7.51 -13.27 4.73
N ARG A 367 -6.41 -13.13 5.47
CA ARG A 367 -6.00 -14.05 6.56
C ARG A 367 -6.41 -13.57 7.96
N SER A 368 -7.29 -12.58 8.09
CA SER A 368 -7.75 -12.03 9.38
C SER A 368 -9.07 -12.66 9.84
N SER A 369 -9.02 -13.91 10.28
CA SER A 369 -10.20 -14.74 10.55
C SER A 369 -10.97 -14.39 11.83
N SER A 370 -10.29 -14.14 12.94
CA SER A 370 -10.94 -13.78 14.22
C SER A 370 -11.78 -12.50 14.12
N LEU A 371 -11.43 -11.57 13.23
CA LEU A 371 -12.17 -10.32 13.03
C LEU A 371 -13.54 -10.52 12.37
N ILE A 372 -13.66 -11.54 11.53
CA ILE A 372 -14.92 -11.96 10.88
C ILE A 372 -15.74 -12.85 11.83
N GLY A 373 -15.11 -13.38 12.88
CA GLY A 373 -15.74 -14.26 13.86
C GLY A 373 -15.67 -15.73 13.49
N ALA A 374 -14.78 -16.10 12.56
CA ALA A 374 -14.50 -17.50 12.27
C ALA A 374 -13.68 -18.10 13.43
N PRO A 375 -14.02 -19.32 13.90
CA PRO A 375 -13.22 -20.02 14.89
C PRO A 375 -11.82 -20.30 14.33
N SER A 376 -10.81 -20.21 15.20
CA SER A 376 -9.45 -20.62 14.84
C SER A 376 -9.43 -22.13 14.52
N ALA A 377 -8.53 -22.57 13.63
CA ALA A 377 -8.30 -24.00 13.39
C ALA A 377 -7.94 -24.76 14.68
N PHE A 378 -7.39 -24.07 15.68
CA PHE A 378 -7.04 -24.63 16.98
C PHE A 378 -8.16 -24.55 18.04
N GLU A 379 -9.30 -23.93 17.72
CA GLU A 379 -10.46 -23.89 18.62
C GLU A 379 -11.32 -25.14 18.42
N LEU A 380 -11.73 -25.75 19.54
CA LEU A 380 -12.57 -26.95 19.51
C LEU A 380 -13.90 -26.64 18.80
N HIS A 381 -14.35 -27.59 17.98
CA HIS A 381 -15.60 -27.45 17.23
C HIS A 381 -16.78 -27.13 18.20
N PRO A 382 -17.72 -26.23 17.83
CA PRO A 382 -18.81 -25.80 18.69
C PRO A 382 -19.64 -26.94 19.30
N SER A 383 -19.74 -28.08 18.61
CA SER A 383 -20.44 -29.28 19.10
C SER A 383 -19.76 -29.99 20.28
N ILE A 384 -18.46 -29.75 20.51
CA ILE A 384 -17.67 -30.37 21.58
C ILE A 384 -17.71 -29.50 22.85
N THR A 385 -17.93 -28.20 22.71
CA THR A 385 -18.14 -27.22 23.80
C THR A 385 -19.53 -27.36 24.44
N THR A 386 -19.83 -28.50 25.07
CA THR A 386 -21.10 -28.73 25.77
C THR A 386 -21.05 -28.45 27.28
N THR A 387 -19.95 -27.94 27.83
CA THR A 387 -19.87 -27.72 29.30
C THR A 387 -18.97 -26.55 29.70
N SER A 388 -19.61 -25.50 30.25
CA SER A 388 -19.15 -24.49 31.20
C SER A 388 -17.65 -24.30 31.54
N LEU A 389 -16.75 -24.17 30.55
CA LEU A 389 -15.42 -23.59 30.76
C LEU A 389 -15.25 -22.28 29.97
N SER A 390 -16.18 -21.34 30.16
CA SER A 390 -15.99 -19.94 29.79
C SER A 390 -15.07 -19.26 30.83
N SER A 391 -13.80 -19.68 30.86
CA SER A 391 -12.77 -19.11 31.74
C SER A 391 -11.40 -19.15 31.09
N SER A 392 -11.31 -18.78 29.81
CA SER A 392 -10.06 -18.29 29.26
C SER A 392 -10.23 -16.80 28.97
N ASN A 393 -9.43 -15.99 29.65
CA ASN A 393 -9.34 -14.52 29.53
C ASN A 393 -8.75 -14.10 28.17
N HIS A 394 -9.17 -14.72 27.07
CA HIS A 394 -8.80 -14.29 25.75
C HIS A 394 -9.66 -13.08 25.42
N THR A 395 -8.99 -11.92 25.34
CA THR A 395 -9.51 -10.64 24.84
C THR A 395 -10.53 -10.92 23.75
N SER A 396 -11.82 -10.84 24.07
CA SER A 396 -12.88 -11.09 23.11
C SER A 396 -12.75 -10.02 22.04
N MET A 397 -12.12 -10.35 20.91
CA MET A 397 -12.05 -9.43 19.80
C MET A 397 -13.48 -9.16 19.37
N ILE A 398 -13.88 -7.89 19.45
CA ILE A 398 -15.15 -7.44 18.91
C ILE A 398 -15.14 -7.76 17.41
N MET A 399 -16.10 -8.57 16.96
CA MET A 399 -16.34 -8.84 15.54
C MET A 399 -16.54 -7.51 14.82
N CYS A 400 -15.83 -7.32 13.72
CA CYS A 400 -15.90 -6.08 12.94
C CYS A 400 -15.91 -6.44 11.46
N LEU A 401 -17.11 -6.76 10.98
CA LEU A 401 -17.35 -7.18 9.60
C LEU A 401 -17.23 -6.02 8.62
N ASP A 402 -17.57 -4.79 9.06
CA ASP A 402 -17.55 -3.58 8.22
C ASP A 402 -16.19 -3.35 7.56
N ALA A 403 -15.08 -3.68 8.23
CA ALA A 403 -13.74 -3.57 7.67
C ALA A 403 -13.54 -4.47 6.45
N HIS A 404 -14.01 -5.72 6.53
CA HIS A 404 -13.91 -6.70 5.44
C HIS A 404 -14.94 -6.40 4.33
N THR A 405 -16.13 -5.92 4.69
CA THR A 405 -17.13 -5.49 3.70
C THR A 405 -16.59 -4.35 2.85
N GLU A 406 -16.02 -3.31 3.48
CA GLU A 406 -15.45 -2.17 2.75
C GLU A 406 -14.21 -2.59 1.95
N PHE A 407 -13.35 -3.47 2.49
CA PHE A 407 -12.23 -4.06 1.75
C PHE A 407 -12.69 -4.78 0.47
N LEU A 408 -13.72 -5.62 0.53
CA LEU A 408 -14.23 -6.35 -0.64
C LEU A 408 -14.81 -5.40 -1.69
N ILE A 409 -15.52 -4.35 -1.27
CA ILE A 409 -16.03 -3.32 -2.18
C ILE A 409 -14.87 -2.59 -2.87
N THR A 410 -13.86 -2.17 -2.10
CA THR A 410 -12.66 -1.51 -2.64
C THR A 410 -11.91 -2.42 -3.60
N LEU A 411 -11.72 -3.69 -3.25
CA LEU A 411 -11.08 -4.67 -4.13
C LEU A 411 -11.84 -4.82 -5.45
N GLN A 412 -13.17 -4.93 -5.39
CA GLN A 412 -14.00 -4.99 -6.60
C GLN A 412 -13.79 -3.74 -7.48
N SER A 413 -13.80 -2.54 -6.90
CA SER A 413 -13.57 -1.29 -7.63
C SER A 413 -12.17 -1.21 -8.24
N GLN A 414 -11.14 -1.70 -7.55
CA GLN A 414 -9.78 -1.77 -8.07
C GLN A 414 -9.66 -2.74 -9.25
N LEU A 415 -10.22 -3.94 -9.12
CA LEU A 415 -10.26 -4.93 -10.20
C LEU A 415 -11.07 -4.44 -11.41
N ALA A 416 -12.01 -3.52 -11.21
CA ALA A 416 -12.72 -2.84 -12.30
C ALA A 416 -11.80 -1.97 -13.18
N LEU A 417 -10.68 -1.48 -12.66
CA LEU A 417 -9.68 -0.73 -13.41
C LEU A 417 -8.75 -1.61 -14.26
N LEU A 418 -8.62 -2.90 -13.96
CA LEU A 418 -7.73 -3.79 -14.69
C LEU A 418 -8.35 -4.23 -16.02
N GLU A 419 -7.55 -4.37 -17.07
CA GLU A 419 -8.02 -4.98 -18.33
C GLU A 419 -8.27 -6.50 -18.15
N PRO A 420 -9.17 -7.12 -18.93
CA PRO A 420 -9.46 -8.56 -18.84
C PRO A 420 -8.22 -9.45 -18.99
N GLU A 421 -7.29 -9.05 -19.88
CA GLU A 421 -6.03 -9.77 -20.14
C GLU A 421 -4.88 -9.38 -19.19
N PHE A 422 -5.13 -8.55 -18.17
CA PHE A 422 -4.09 -8.11 -17.22
C PHE A 422 -3.28 -9.28 -16.65
N TRP A 423 -3.97 -10.32 -16.18
CA TRP A 423 -3.34 -11.46 -15.52
C TRP A 423 -2.54 -12.37 -16.46
N SER A 424 -2.88 -12.36 -17.76
CA SER A 424 -2.19 -13.16 -18.78
C SER A 424 -1.03 -12.42 -19.44
N MET A 425 -1.08 -11.09 -19.47
CA MET A 425 -0.09 -10.26 -20.18
C MET A 425 0.91 -9.55 -19.28
N GLN A 426 0.49 -9.05 -18.12
CA GLN A 426 1.29 -8.12 -17.30
C GLN A 426 1.84 -8.76 -16.02
N THR A 427 1.20 -9.81 -15.50
CA THR A 427 1.63 -10.50 -14.28
C THR A 427 2.13 -11.91 -14.56
N SER A 428 2.89 -12.47 -13.62
CA SER A 428 3.23 -13.90 -13.68
C SER A 428 2.04 -14.78 -13.29
N GLN A 429 1.94 -15.99 -13.86
CA GLN A 429 0.92 -16.98 -13.46
C GLN A 429 0.94 -17.28 -11.96
N ASN A 430 2.14 -17.23 -11.34
CA ASN A 430 2.32 -17.43 -9.91
C ASN A 430 1.64 -16.34 -9.08
N GLU A 431 1.65 -15.09 -9.52
CA GLU A 431 0.98 -13.99 -8.81
C GLU A 431 -0.54 -14.12 -8.87
N GLN A 432 -1.08 -14.47 -10.03
CA GLN A 432 -2.50 -14.76 -10.17
C GLN A 432 -2.92 -15.90 -9.24
N HIS A 433 -2.16 -17.00 -9.22
CA HIS A 433 -2.45 -18.15 -8.36
C HIS A 433 -2.39 -17.78 -6.88
N ALA A 434 -1.36 -17.02 -6.46
CA ALA A 434 -1.24 -16.56 -5.08
C ALA A 434 -2.42 -15.69 -4.63
N ILE A 435 -2.98 -14.85 -5.51
CA ILE A 435 -4.16 -14.04 -5.20
C ILE A 435 -5.39 -14.92 -5.04
N LEU A 436 -5.61 -15.88 -5.94
CA LEU A 436 -6.72 -16.83 -5.86
C LEU A 436 -6.67 -17.66 -4.57
N GLU A 437 -5.48 -18.15 -4.17
CA GLU A 437 -5.28 -18.87 -2.91
C GLU A 437 -5.71 -18.04 -1.69
N GLN A 438 -5.39 -16.74 -1.66
CA GLN A 438 -5.84 -15.88 -0.56
C GLN A 438 -7.35 -15.60 -0.60
N LEU A 439 -7.97 -15.51 -1.78
CA LEU A 439 -9.42 -15.38 -1.90
C LEU A 439 -10.13 -16.64 -1.42
N ASP A 440 -9.63 -17.82 -1.77
CA ASP A 440 -10.15 -19.10 -1.29
C ASP A 440 -10.09 -19.19 0.24
N ALA A 441 -8.95 -18.80 0.84
CA ALA A 441 -8.81 -18.74 2.29
C ALA A 441 -9.81 -17.78 2.95
N LEU A 442 -10.06 -16.61 2.33
CA LEU A 442 -11.05 -15.65 2.80
C LEU A 442 -12.48 -16.21 2.66
N ARG A 443 -12.80 -16.89 1.55
CA ARG A 443 -14.09 -17.54 1.32
C ARG A 443 -14.40 -18.57 2.41
N ALA A 444 -13.45 -19.46 2.68
CA ALA A 444 -13.58 -20.48 3.73
C ALA A 444 -13.73 -19.84 5.12
N THR A 445 -13.03 -18.73 5.38
CA THR A 445 -13.17 -17.96 6.63
C THR A 445 -14.56 -17.35 6.76
N ILE A 446 -15.07 -16.73 5.69
CA ILE A 446 -16.43 -16.18 5.64
C ILE A 446 -17.45 -17.29 5.91
N ALA A 447 -17.35 -18.45 5.25
CA ALA A 447 -18.23 -19.60 5.46
C ALA A 447 -18.22 -20.08 6.93
N ARG A 448 -17.04 -20.30 7.52
CA ARG A 448 -16.88 -20.74 8.91
C ARG A 448 -17.45 -19.76 9.94
N SER A 449 -17.43 -18.45 9.64
CA SER A 449 -17.98 -17.43 10.55
C SER A 449 -19.49 -17.54 10.77
N PHE A 450 -20.23 -18.16 9.84
CA PHE A 450 -21.68 -18.36 9.92
C PHE A 450 -22.09 -19.58 10.76
N SER A 451 -21.18 -20.54 10.93
CA SER A 451 -21.43 -21.76 11.71
C SER A 451 -21.50 -21.50 13.23
N ASN A 452 -21.02 -20.34 13.69
CA ASN A 452 -20.99 -19.96 15.10
C ASN A 452 -22.18 -19.04 15.45
N ASN A 453 -23.32 -19.62 15.81
CA ASN A 453 -24.53 -18.88 16.18
C ASN A 453 -24.82 -18.99 17.69
N SER A 454 -24.47 -17.95 18.46
CA SER A 454 -24.98 -17.75 19.82
C SER A 454 -26.09 -16.68 19.83
N ILE A 455 -27.22 -17.01 20.48
CA ILE A 455 -28.58 -16.50 20.23
C ILE A 455 -28.90 -15.08 20.78
N GLN A 456 -27.94 -14.19 21.07
CA GLN A 456 -28.30 -12.97 21.86
C GLN A 456 -27.86 -11.58 21.39
N LYS A 457 -27.29 -11.40 20.18
CA LYS A 457 -26.99 -10.05 19.63
C LYS A 457 -27.27 -9.93 18.12
N GLN A 458 -28.48 -10.32 17.69
CA GLN A 458 -28.69 -10.77 16.31
C GLN A 458 -28.90 -9.70 15.23
N ILE A 459 -29.72 -8.66 15.42
CA ILE A 459 -30.16 -7.85 14.26
C ILE A 459 -29.03 -7.04 13.58
N GLN A 460 -28.22 -6.30 14.34
CA GLN A 460 -27.16 -5.47 13.73
C GLN A 460 -26.04 -6.32 13.13
N LEU A 461 -25.67 -7.42 13.80
CA LEU A 461 -24.66 -8.34 13.32
C LEU A 461 -25.15 -9.11 12.08
N GLU A 462 -26.43 -9.47 12.02
CA GLU A 462 -27.07 -10.07 10.85
C GLU A 462 -27.02 -9.14 9.63
N ASN A 463 -27.32 -7.85 9.81
CA ASN A 463 -27.22 -6.87 8.72
C ASN A 463 -25.77 -6.71 8.19
N GLN A 464 -24.79 -6.70 9.10
CA GLN A 464 -23.37 -6.63 8.71
C GLN A 464 -22.90 -7.91 8.00
N ARG A 465 -23.34 -9.07 8.48
CA ARG A 465 -23.13 -10.38 7.87
C ARG A 465 -23.72 -10.44 6.46
N GLU A 466 -24.96 -10.00 6.29
CA GLU A 466 -25.61 -9.92 4.99
C GLU A 466 -24.83 -9.00 4.05
N SER A 467 -24.42 -7.83 4.52
CA SER A 467 -23.62 -6.87 3.74
C SER A 467 -22.29 -7.48 3.29
N LEU A 468 -21.60 -8.24 4.16
CA LEU A 468 -20.38 -8.95 3.81
C LEU A 468 -20.61 -10.01 2.72
N VAL A 469 -21.66 -10.82 2.83
CA VAL A 469 -22.00 -11.84 1.82
C VAL A 469 -22.38 -11.21 0.49
N ILE A 470 -23.13 -10.11 0.51
CA ILE A 470 -23.47 -9.36 -0.69
C ILE A 470 -22.19 -8.82 -1.36
N ALA A 471 -21.26 -8.27 -0.59
CA ALA A 471 -19.98 -7.78 -1.11
C ALA A 471 -19.15 -8.92 -1.74
N TRP A 472 -19.05 -10.07 -1.06
CA TRP A 472 -18.38 -11.27 -1.59
C TRP A 472 -19.00 -11.75 -2.91
N ARG A 473 -20.33 -11.91 -2.96
CA ARG A 473 -21.04 -12.36 -4.17
C ARG A 473 -20.87 -11.39 -5.34
N LYS A 474 -20.90 -10.08 -5.06
CA LYS A 474 -20.65 -9.06 -6.09
C LYS A 474 -19.23 -9.18 -6.66
N LEU A 475 -18.23 -9.37 -5.80
CA LEU A 475 -16.85 -9.62 -6.20
C LEU A 475 -16.74 -10.90 -7.04
N SER A 476 -17.26 -12.02 -6.55
CA SER A 476 -17.22 -13.33 -7.22
C SER A 476 -17.86 -13.29 -8.61
N PHE A 477 -19.06 -12.71 -8.73
CA PHE A 477 -19.75 -12.57 -10.01
C PHE A 477 -18.95 -11.68 -10.99
N PHE A 478 -18.40 -10.58 -10.47
CA PHE A 478 -17.59 -9.67 -11.26
C PHE A 478 -16.32 -10.34 -11.79
N THR A 479 -15.56 -11.03 -10.93
CA THR A 479 -14.32 -11.71 -11.33
C THR A 479 -14.57 -12.90 -12.23
N THR A 480 -15.69 -13.60 -12.06
CA THR A 480 -16.14 -14.65 -13.00
C THR A 480 -16.37 -14.06 -14.39
N THR A 481 -17.06 -12.92 -14.47
CA THR A 481 -17.40 -12.31 -15.75
C THR A 481 -16.18 -11.70 -16.44
N LYS A 482 -15.30 -11.04 -15.68
CA LYS A 482 -14.18 -10.27 -16.24
C LYS A 482 -12.92 -11.10 -16.46
N PHE A 483 -12.59 -11.98 -15.52
CA PHE A 483 -11.33 -12.75 -15.53
C PHE A 483 -11.55 -14.26 -15.62
N SER A 484 -12.80 -14.73 -15.72
CA SER A 484 -13.13 -16.16 -15.68
C SER A 484 -12.70 -16.88 -14.39
N TRP A 485 -12.57 -16.15 -13.27
CA TRP A 485 -12.23 -16.74 -11.97
C TRP A 485 -13.45 -17.38 -11.33
N GLN A 486 -13.32 -18.63 -10.88
CA GLN A 486 -14.41 -19.40 -10.29
C GLN A 486 -14.28 -19.48 -8.77
N LEU A 487 -14.54 -18.37 -8.07
CA LEU A 487 -14.34 -18.30 -6.62
C LEU A 487 -15.35 -19.14 -5.82
N ASP A 488 -16.57 -19.34 -6.31
CA ASP A 488 -17.63 -20.05 -5.58
C ASP A 488 -17.88 -21.51 -6.07
N GLN A 489 -17.15 -22.00 -7.08
CA GLN A 489 -17.39 -23.36 -7.60
C GLN A 489 -16.79 -24.45 -6.72
N ARG A 490 -15.69 -24.15 -6.03
CA ARG A 490 -14.99 -25.11 -5.18
C ARG A 490 -15.80 -25.33 -3.91
N LEU A 491 -16.20 -26.58 -3.66
CA LEU A 491 -16.86 -26.95 -2.41
C LEU A 491 -15.85 -26.82 -1.25
N ASP A 492 -16.32 -26.45 -0.06
CA ASP A 492 -15.45 -26.34 1.12
C ASP A 492 -14.72 -27.68 1.41
N GLU A 493 -15.42 -28.80 1.19
CA GLU A 493 -14.85 -30.15 1.32
C GLU A 493 -13.70 -30.40 0.33
N GLU A 494 -13.77 -29.89 -0.91
CA GLU A 494 -12.71 -30.02 -1.92
C GLU A 494 -11.52 -29.09 -1.66
N ALA A 495 -11.74 -27.98 -0.94
CA ALA A 495 -10.68 -27.11 -0.47
C ALA A 495 -9.90 -27.78 0.68
N GLU A 496 -10.62 -28.28 1.69
CA GLU A 496 -10.03 -28.99 2.82
C GLU A 496 -9.24 -30.23 2.39
N ILE A 497 -9.80 -31.05 1.49
CA ILE A 497 -9.09 -32.25 0.97
C ILE A 497 -7.77 -31.88 0.28
N GLN A 498 -7.73 -30.78 -0.47
CA GLN A 498 -6.50 -30.38 -1.16
C GLN A 498 -5.46 -29.82 -0.18
N ASP A 499 -5.88 -29.01 0.80
CA ASP A 499 -5.00 -28.50 1.84
C ASP A 499 -4.41 -29.66 2.65
N ASP A 500 -5.21 -30.68 2.97
CA ASP A 500 -4.78 -31.91 3.62
C ASP A 500 -3.81 -32.71 2.73
N LEU A 501 -4.09 -32.87 1.44
CA LEU A 501 -3.21 -33.55 0.48
C LEU A 501 -1.87 -32.82 0.31
N GLU A 502 -1.87 -31.48 0.31
CA GLU A 502 -0.65 -30.67 0.24
C GLU A 502 0.15 -30.76 1.54
N ALA A 503 -0.51 -30.82 2.70
CA ALA A 503 0.15 -31.07 3.99
C ALA A 503 0.74 -32.48 4.07
N GLU A 504 0.09 -33.49 3.47
CA GLU A 504 0.57 -34.88 3.42
C GLU A 504 1.70 -35.12 2.41
N GLN A 505 1.83 -34.28 1.37
CA GLN A 505 2.83 -34.44 0.30
C GLN A 505 3.93 -33.36 0.29
N GLY A 506 3.80 -32.32 1.11
CA GLY A 506 4.72 -31.21 1.22
C GLY A 506 5.94 -31.47 2.11
N GLU A 507 6.75 -30.44 2.35
CA GLU A 507 7.91 -30.50 3.26
C GLU A 507 7.52 -30.83 4.72
N ASP A 508 6.23 -30.66 5.05
CA ASP A 508 5.62 -30.97 6.35
C ASP A 508 5.03 -32.39 6.43
N ALA A 509 5.17 -33.20 5.37
CA ALA A 509 4.71 -34.58 5.35
C ALA A 509 5.37 -35.39 6.48
N PRO A 510 4.61 -36.21 7.23
CA PRO A 510 5.19 -37.04 8.29
C PRO A 510 6.19 -38.03 7.70
N VAL A 511 7.47 -37.90 8.08
CA VAL A 511 8.52 -38.84 7.67
C VAL A 511 8.23 -40.19 8.31
N ILE A 512 7.76 -41.13 7.50
CA ILE A 512 7.53 -42.52 7.92
C ILE A 512 8.91 -43.15 8.11
N VAL A 513 9.32 -43.31 9.37
CA VAL A 513 10.50 -44.13 9.72
C VAL A 513 10.04 -45.58 9.77
N GLU A 514 10.36 -46.37 8.74
CA GLU A 514 10.23 -47.82 8.82
C GLU A 514 11.14 -48.34 9.95
N MET A 515 10.53 -48.96 10.97
CA MET A 515 11.26 -49.56 12.10
C MET A 515 11.76 -50.97 11.78
#